data_AF-A0A0F9QCR6-F1
#
_entry.id   AF-A0A0F9QCR6-F1
#
_cell.length_a   1.000
_cell.length_b   1.000
_cell.length_c   1.000
_cell.angle_alpha   90.00
_cell.angle_beta   90.00
_cell.angle_gamma   90.00
#
_symmetry.space_group_name_H-M   'P 1'
#
loop_
_entity.id
_entity.type
_entity.pdbx_description
1 polymer ?
#
loop_
_entity_poly.entity_id
_entity_poly.type
_entity_poly.pdbx_seq_one_letter_code
_entity_poly.pdbx_strand_id
1 'polypeptide(L)'
;MNRPDPNTKSVQIGTELVRPDRPDIEAIQQRAEAATRGPWIAAPTESPGNHTIDSENSPYGIVTVWDAQEDIVKPAATAAFIAHARTDVPALCDYAEAMEARVKELEEQRDHPGFATNPGALGRRA
;
A
#
# COMPACT_ATOMS: atom_id res chain seq x y z
N MET A 1 -48.18 -9.11 28.05
CA MET A 1 -46.74 -9.39 27.76
C MET A 1 -46.29 -8.38 26.73
N ASN A 2 -45.55 -7.36 27.16
CA ASN A 2 -45.04 -6.29 26.31
C ASN A 2 -43.65 -6.73 25.82
N ARG A 3 -43.48 -6.98 24.52
CA ARG A 3 -42.18 -7.35 23.94
C ARG A 3 -41.38 -6.06 23.76
N PRO A 4 -40.22 -5.88 24.43
CA PRO A 4 -39.37 -4.73 24.14
C PRO A 4 -38.82 -4.83 22.72
N ASP A 5 -38.87 -3.70 22.01
CA ASP A 5 -38.29 -3.51 20.68
C ASP A 5 -36.77 -3.79 20.73
N PRO A 6 -36.22 -4.65 19.84
CA PRO A 6 -34.81 -5.02 19.86
C PRO A 6 -33.85 -3.89 19.43
N ASN A 7 -34.34 -2.69 19.12
CA ASN A 7 -33.51 -1.63 18.54
C ASN A 7 -32.88 -0.64 19.53
N THR A 8 -32.40 -1.10 20.68
CA THR A 8 -31.65 -0.23 21.61
C THR A 8 -30.26 -0.80 21.90
N LYS A 9 -29.35 -0.62 20.95
CA LYS A 9 -27.92 -0.40 21.25
C LYS A 9 -27.39 0.70 20.34
N SER A 10 -27.52 1.94 20.79
CA SER A 10 -26.66 3.04 20.35
C SER A 10 -25.23 2.69 20.78
N VAL A 11 -24.49 2.00 19.93
CA VAL A 11 -23.05 1.83 20.14
C VAL A 11 -22.43 3.17 19.79
N GLN A 12 -21.97 3.89 20.82
CA GLN A 12 -21.06 5.01 20.63
C GLN A 12 -19.78 4.45 19.99
N ILE A 13 -19.65 4.59 18.68
CA ILE A 13 -18.38 4.38 18.00
C ILE A 13 -17.55 5.62 18.31
N GLY A 14 -16.70 5.51 19.33
CA GLY A 14 -15.52 6.34 19.42
C GLY A 14 -14.67 6.06 18.19
N THR A 15 -14.84 6.86 17.14
CA THR A 15 -13.99 6.88 15.96
C THR A 15 -12.66 7.52 16.31
N GLU A 16 -11.89 6.88 17.20
CA GLU A 16 -10.48 7.19 17.29
C GLU A 16 -9.83 6.55 16.06
N LEU A 17 -9.58 7.38 15.06
CA LEU A 17 -8.93 6.98 13.82
C LEU A 17 -7.48 6.66 14.16
N VAL A 18 -7.19 5.42 14.57
CA VAL A 18 -5.81 4.96 14.79
C VAL A 18 -5.11 4.99 13.44
N ARG A 19 -4.32 6.03 13.21
CA ARG A 19 -3.48 6.13 12.01
C ARG A 19 -2.32 5.15 12.19
N PRO A 20 -2.05 4.27 11.21
CA PRO A 20 -0.84 3.47 11.25
C PRO A 20 0.38 4.38 11.24
N ASP A 21 1.48 3.93 11.85
CA ASP A 21 2.75 4.64 11.79
C ASP A 21 3.17 4.82 10.33
N ARG A 22 3.70 6.00 10.03
CA ARG A 22 4.23 6.30 8.69
C ARG A 22 5.42 5.36 8.44
N PRO A 23 5.41 4.56 7.36
CA PRO A 23 6.55 3.74 6.99
C PRO A 23 7.74 4.63 6.59
N ASP A 24 8.95 4.11 6.77
CA ASP A 24 10.17 4.75 6.29
C ASP A 24 10.31 4.57 4.77
N ILE A 25 9.62 5.45 4.03
CA ILE A 25 9.53 5.42 2.56
C ILE A 25 10.92 5.51 1.91
N GLU A 26 11.79 6.38 2.43
CA GLU A 26 13.14 6.56 1.88
C GLU A 26 13.98 5.29 2.04
N ALA A 27 13.96 4.67 3.23
CA ALA A 27 14.68 3.41 3.43
C ALA A 27 14.10 2.26 2.59
N ILE A 28 12.77 2.23 2.38
CA ILE A 28 12.14 1.24 1.49
C ILE A 28 12.61 1.45 0.05
N GLN A 29 12.60 2.69 -0.43
CA GLN A 29 13.04 3.05 -1.77
C GLN A 29 14.51 2.68 -2.00
N GLN A 30 15.40 3.01 -1.05
CA GLN A 30 16.83 2.65 -1.13
C GLN A 30 17.03 1.12 -1.17
N ARG A 31 16.28 0.36 -0.37
CA ARG A 31 16.35 -1.12 -0.43
C ARG A 31 15.85 -1.64 -1.77
N ALA A 32 14.79 -1.06 -2.32
CA ALA A 32 14.30 -1.42 -3.64
C ALA A 32 15.36 -1.12 -4.71
N GLU A 33 15.96 0.08 -4.71
CA GLU A 33 17.01 0.49 -5.64
C GLU A 33 18.27 -0.37 -5.58
N ALA A 34 18.69 -0.77 -4.38
CA ALA A 34 19.84 -1.65 -4.16
C ALA A 34 19.61 -3.09 -4.65
N ALA A 35 18.36 -3.53 -4.78
CA ALA A 35 18.03 -4.85 -5.30
C ALA A 35 18.36 -4.95 -6.81
N THR A 36 18.73 -6.16 -7.25
CA THR A 36 19.03 -6.47 -8.66
C THR A 36 17.95 -5.91 -9.58
N ARG A 37 18.36 -5.31 -10.71
CA ARG A 37 17.43 -4.68 -11.64
C ARG A 37 16.44 -5.70 -12.20
N GLY A 38 15.18 -5.27 -12.29
CA GLY A 38 14.12 -6.00 -12.97
C GLY A 38 14.16 -5.86 -14.50
N PRO A 39 13.16 -6.42 -15.20
CA PRO A 39 12.05 -7.20 -14.63
C PRO A 39 12.53 -8.55 -14.10
N TRP A 40 11.82 -9.04 -13.08
CA TRP A 40 11.99 -10.41 -12.60
C TRP A 40 10.82 -11.25 -13.11
N ILE A 41 11.08 -12.51 -13.41
CA ILE A 41 10.12 -13.44 -13.99
C ILE A 41 10.00 -14.64 -13.07
N ALA A 42 8.78 -14.93 -12.63
CA ALA A 42 8.49 -16.17 -11.93
C ALA A 42 8.29 -17.30 -12.95
N ALA A 43 9.00 -18.41 -12.77
CA ALA A 43 8.91 -19.57 -13.63
C ALA A 43 8.83 -20.86 -12.80
N PRO A 44 8.08 -21.89 -13.24
CA PRO A 44 8.11 -23.20 -12.60
C PRO A 44 9.49 -23.85 -12.82
N THR A 45 9.91 -24.70 -11.88
CA THR A 45 11.11 -25.54 -12.06
C THR A 45 10.78 -26.94 -12.55
N GLU A 46 11.80 -27.73 -12.87
CA GLU A 46 11.65 -29.17 -13.18
C GLU A 46 11.11 -29.99 -12.00
N SER A 47 11.27 -29.50 -10.77
CA SER A 47 10.72 -30.13 -9.57
C SER A 47 9.29 -29.64 -9.31
N PRO A 48 8.28 -30.54 -9.33
CA PRO A 48 6.90 -30.16 -9.01
C PRO A 48 6.80 -29.49 -7.63
N GLY A 49 6.08 -28.38 -7.55
CA GLY A 49 5.95 -27.60 -6.31
C GLY A 49 6.99 -26.50 -6.12
N ASN A 50 8.03 -26.43 -6.94
CA ASN A 50 9.08 -25.41 -6.82
C ASN A 50 8.96 -24.34 -7.91
N HIS A 51 9.18 -23.09 -7.52
CA HIS A 51 9.23 -21.96 -8.45
C HIS A 51 10.55 -21.23 -8.30
N THR A 52 11.01 -20.68 -9.41
CA THR A 52 12.18 -19.81 -9.47
C THR A 52 11.78 -18.41 -9.86
N ILE A 53 12.53 -17.45 -9.35
CA ILE A 53 12.47 -16.06 -9.78
C ILE A 53 13.79 -15.79 -10.48
N ASP A 54 13.71 -15.41 -11.74
CA ASP A 54 14.85 -15.12 -12.59
C ASP A 54 14.85 -13.63 -12.98
N SER A 55 16.03 -13.05 -13.15
CA SER A 55 16.18 -11.74 -13.75
C SER A 55 16.40 -11.92 -15.25
N GLU A 56 15.58 -11.28 -16.08
CA GLU A 56 15.77 -11.29 -17.55
C GLU A 56 17.18 -10.84 -17.95
N ASN A 57 17.86 -10.09 -17.08
CA ASN A 57 19.17 -9.49 -17.31
C ASN A 57 20.34 -10.24 -16.65
N SER A 58 20.13 -11.38 -15.99
CA SER A 58 21.24 -12.10 -15.32
C SER A 58 21.06 -13.62 -15.30
N PRO A 59 21.94 -14.39 -15.98
CA PRO A 59 21.86 -15.86 -16.01
C PRO A 59 22.18 -16.54 -14.66
N TYR A 60 22.46 -15.78 -13.61
CA TYR A 60 22.83 -16.30 -12.27
C TYR A 60 21.92 -15.79 -11.15
N GLY A 61 20.88 -15.01 -11.47
CA GLY A 61 19.96 -14.44 -10.49
C GLY A 61 18.79 -15.35 -10.17
N ILE A 62 19.03 -16.57 -9.70
CA ILE A 62 17.97 -17.54 -9.43
C ILE A 62 17.64 -17.58 -7.93
N VAL A 63 16.41 -17.22 -7.57
CA VAL A 63 15.85 -17.46 -6.23
C VAL A 63 14.83 -18.58 -6.32
N THR A 64 15.03 -19.67 -5.56
CA THR A 64 14.07 -20.78 -5.49
C THR A 64 13.12 -20.59 -4.31
N VAL A 65 11.83 -20.66 -4.59
CA VAL A 65 10.74 -20.69 -3.61
C VAL A 65 10.24 -22.13 -3.50
N TRP A 66 10.27 -22.68 -2.30
CA TRP A 66 9.80 -24.02 -1.97
C TRP A 66 8.97 -24.00 -0.69
N ASP A 67 7.90 -24.79 -0.67
CA ASP A 67 7.11 -25.09 0.52
C ASP A 67 7.18 -26.60 0.81
N ALA A 68 7.67 -26.95 2.00
CA ALA A 68 7.83 -28.33 2.43
C ALA A 68 6.49 -29.06 2.71
N GLN A 69 5.35 -28.34 2.72
CA GLN A 69 4.02 -28.88 3.03
C GLN A 69 3.16 -29.25 1.81
N GLU A 70 3.77 -29.48 0.63
CA GLU A 70 3.12 -29.99 -0.61
C GLU A 70 2.04 -29.10 -1.27
N ASP A 71 1.79 -27.89 -0.79
CA ASP A 71 0.85 -26.96 -1.45
C ASP A 71 1.53 -26.25 -2.64
N ILE A 72 1.44 -26.86 -3.82
CA ILE A 72 2.05 -26.38 -5.07
C ILE A 72 1.58 -24.96 -5.45
N VAL A 73 0.43 -24.51 -4.97
CA VAL A 73 -0.14 -23.19 -5.31
C VAL A 73 0.59 -22.05 -4.59
N LYS A 74 1.06 -22.27 -3.37
CA LYS A 74 1.71 -21.22 -2.55
C LYS A 74 3.08 -20.78 -3.09
N PRO A 75 3.98 -21.68 -3.53
CA PRO A 75 5.24 -21.30 -4.15
C PRO A 75 5.06 -20.49 -5.43
N ALA A 76 4.06 -20.84 -6.26
CA ALA A 76 3.73 -20.10 -7.47
C ALA A 76 3.32 -18.64 -7.18
N ALA A 77 2.35 -18.47 -6.27
CA ALA A 77 1.86 -17.16 -5.87
C ALA A 77 2.96 -16.31 -5.19
N THR A 78 3.79 -16.95 -4.37
CA THR A 78 4.91 -16.29 -3.67
C THR A 78 5.98 -15.82 -4.66
N ALA A 79 6.37 -16.67 -5.62
CA ALA A 79 7.34 -16.30 -6.65
C ALA A 79 6.82 -15.12 -7.50
N ALA A 80 5.55 -15.16 -7.91
CA ALA A 80 4.93 -14.06 -8.65
C ALA A 80 4.90 -12.76 -7.84
N PHE A 81 4.51 -12.81 -6.56
CA PHE A 81 4.50 -11.65 -5.67
C PHE A 81 5.90 -11.01 -5.54
N ILE A 82 6.93 -11.81 -5.30
CA ILE A 82 8.31 -11.31 -5.16
C ILE A 82 8.83 -10.76 -6.50
N ALA A 83 8.51 -11.40 -7.63
CA ALA A 83 8.89 -10.92 -8.96
C ALA A 83 8.32 -9.53 -9.25
N HIS A 84 7.04 -9.30 -8.91
CA HIS A 84 6.38 -8.01 -9.08
C HIS A 84 6.80 -6.96 -8.05
N ALA A 85 7.24 -7.34 -6.85
CA ALA A 85 7.66 -6.40 -5.82
C ALA A 85 8.76 -5.42 -6.30
N ARG A 86 9.61 -5.82 -7.26
CA ARG A 86 10.65 -4.94 -7.80
C ARG A 86 10.09 -3.73 -8.57
N THR A 87 8.90 -3.87 -9.17
CA THR A 87 8.18 -2.79 -9.86
C THR A 87 7.18 -2.11 -8.95
N ASP A 88 6.46 -2.90 -8.15
CA ASP A 88 5.32 -2.41 -7.39
C ASP A 88 5.76 -1.57 -6.18
N VAL A 89 6.84 -1.95 -5.49
CA VAL A 89 7.31 -1.22 -4.30
C VAL A 89 7.75 0.21 -4.65
N PRO A 90 8.62 0.45 -5.65
CA PRO A 90 8.94 1.83 -6.05
C PRO A 90 7.70 2.64 -6.46
N ALA A 91 6.77 2.05 -7.22
CA ALA A 91 5.55 2.74 -7.62
C ALA A 91 4.66 3.10 -6.42
N LEU A 92 4.61 2.25 -5.39
CA LEU A 92 3.92 2.53 -4.14
C LEU A 92 4.60 3.62 -3.32
N CYS A 93 5.93 3.67 -3.31
CA CYS A 93 6.70 4.76 -2.69
C CYS A 93 6.40 6.10 -3.37
N ASP A 94 6.48 6.17 -4.70
CA ASP A 94 6.14 7.36 -5.48
C ASP A 94 4.70 7.83 -5.20
N TYR A 95 3.75 6.88 -5.14
CA TYR A 95 2.37 7.17 -4.83
C TYR A 95 2.19 7.71 -3.40
N ALA A 96 2.86 7.12 -2.41
CA ALA A 96 2.80 7.58 -1.02
C ALA A 96 3.34 9.01 -0.89
N GLU A 97 4.49 9.32 -1.50
CA GLU A 97 5.06 10.67 -1.50
C GLU A 97 4.13 11.70 -2.15
N ALA A 98 3.50 11.35 -3.26
CA ALA A 98 2.52 12.21 -3.92
C ALA A 98 1.30 12.50 -3.02
N MET A 99 0.80 11.48 -2.31
CA MET A 99 -0.31 11.64 -1.37
C MET A 99 0.09 12.50 -0.17
N GLU A 100 1.30 12.33 0.36
CA GLU A 100 1.81 13.13 1.47
C GLU A 100 2.00 14.61 1.09
N ALA A 101 2.53 14.87 -0.11
CA ALA A 101 2.64 16.22 -0.64
C ALA A 101 1.25 16.88 -0.78
N ARG A 102 0.25 16.11 -1.24
CA ARG A 102 -1.13 16.59 -1.38
C ARG A 102 -1.78 16.89 -0.03
N VAL A 103 -1.58 16.04 0.97
CA VAL A 103 -2.09 16.29 2.34
C VAL A 103 -1.47 17.57 2.90
N LYS A 104 -0.16 17.75 2.76
CA LYS A 104 0.55 18.95 3.22
C LYS A 104 0.00 20.22 2.56
N GLU A 105 -0.18 20.20 1.24
CA GLU A 105 -0.76 21.31 0.48
C GLU A 105 -2.16 21.70 0.99
N LEU A 106 -3.01 20.69 1.27
CA LEU A 106 -4.35 20.91 1.80
C LEU A 106 -4.34 21.45 3.23
N GLU A 107 -3.40 20.99 4.07
CA GLU A 107 -3.21 21.52 5.42
C GLU A 107 -2.75 22.97 5.39
N GLU A 108 -1.81 23.32 4.51
CA GLU A 108 -1.35 24.71 4.30
C GLU A 108 -2.48 25.61 3.80
N GLN A 109 -3.35 25.12 2.90
CA GLN A 109 -4.54 25.84 2.44
C GLN A 109 -5.57 26.05 3.55
N ARG A 110 -5.78 25.04 4.41
CA ARG A 110 -6.67 25.13 5.58
C ARG A 110 -6.15 26.17 6.57
N ASP A 111 -4.85 26.15 6.83
CA ASP A 111 -4.21 26.99 7.84
C ASP A 111 -3.87 28.40 7.29
N HIS A 112 -4.16 28.65 6.01
CA HIS A 112 -4.02 29.97 5.41
C HIS A 112 -5.06 30.96 5.99
N PRO A 113 -4.64 32.10 6.55
CA PRO A 113 -5.52 33.03 7.27
C PRO A 113 -6.60 33.73 6.41
N GLY A 114 -6.64 33.48 5.10
CA GLY A 114 -7.66 33.99 4.17
C GLY A 114 -8.94 33.14 4.07
N PHE A 115 -8.98 31.91 4.59
CA PHE A 115 -10.16 31.04 4.45
C PHE A 115 -11.25 31.30 5.50
N ALA A 116 -10.88 31.87 6.66
CA ALA A 116 -11.79 32.14 7.78
C ALA A 116 -12.44 33.55 7.77
N THR A 117 -12.13 34.41 6.79
CA THR A 117 -12.66 35.78 6.73
C THR A 117 -13.33 36.10 5.40
N ASN A 118 -14.45 35.42 5.11
CA ASN A 118 -15.50 36.08 4.33
C ASN A 118 -16.90 35.81 4.89
N PRO A 119 -17.27 36.46 6.01
CA PRO A 119 -18.67 36.55 6.43
C PRO A 119 -19.52 37.48 5.53
N GLY A 120 -19.00 37.96 4.38
CA GLY A 120 -19.65 38.95 3.52
C GLY A 120 -20.31 38.41 2.24
N ALA A 121 -20.18 37.13 1.89
CA ALA A 121 -20.65 36.62 0.60
C ALA A 121 -22.17 36.35 0.49
N LEU A 122 -22.96 36.63 1.53
CA LEU A 122 -24.43 36.45 1.52
C LEU A 122 -25.24 37.71 1.87
N GLY A 123 -24.67 38.90 1.69
CA GLY A 123 -25.36 40.15 2.02
C GLY A 123 -25.12 41.28 1.02
N ARG A 124 -25.82 41.22 -0.13
CA ARG A 124 -26.43 42.36 -0.87
C ARG A 124 -26.54 42.07 -2.37
N ARG A 125 -27.66 41.46 -2.75
CA ARG A 125 -28.39 41.76 -4.00
C ARG A 125 -29.87 41.52 -3.76
N ALA A 126 -30.55 42.56 -3.30
CA ALA A 126 -31.95 42.88 -3.55
C ALA A 126 -32.15 44.35 -3.20
#